data_AF-A0A9X3HGP6-F1
#
_entry.id   AF-A0A9X3HGP6-F1
#
_cell.length_a   1.000
_cell.length_b   1.000
_cell.length_c   1.000
_cell.angle_alpha   90.00
_cell.angle_beta   90.00
_cell.angle_gamma   90.00
#
_symmetry.space_group_name_H-M   'P 1'
#
loop_
_entity.id
_entity.type
_entity.pdbx_description
1 polymer ?
#
loop_
_entity_poly.entity_id
_entity_poly.type
_entity_poly.pdbx_seq_one_letter_code
_entity_poly.pdbx_strand_id
1 'polypeptide(L)' 'MEQFAEYLKTMLIPALSKTDIIVMDNMRSHHAKIVKQVLDESEINDLYLPPYSPDLNPIEKWGQNSKHI' A
#
# COMPACT_ATOMS: atom_id res chain seq x y z
N MET A 1 -8.59 -1.04 8.15
CA MET A 1 -8.85 -1.25 6.70
C MET A 1 -9.62 -0.07 6.13
N GLU A 2 -10.75 0.31 6.73
CA GLU A 2 -11.52 1.52 6.35
C GLU A 2 -10.68 2.80 6.39
N GLN A 3 -9.90 3.04 7.45
CA GLN A 3 -9.00 4.21 7.53
C GLN A 3 -7.95 4.26 6.41
N PHE A 4 -7.46 3.10 5.96
CA PHE A 4 -6.49 3.05 4.86
C PHE A 4 -7.15 3.35 3.52
N ALA A 5 -8.35 2.79 3.27
CA ALA A 5 -9.14 3.13 2.09
C ALA A 5 -9.50 4.63 2.04
N GLU A 6 -9.84 5.23 3.18
CA GLU A 6 -10.11 6.66 3.27
C GLU A 6 -8.86 7.48 2.96
N TYR A 7 -7.70 7.09 3.50
CA TYR A 7 -6.43 7.73 3.18
C TYR A 7 -6.09 7.63 1.67
N LEU A 8 -6.29 6.46 1.05
CA LEU A 8 -6.11 6.29 -0.39
C LEU A 8 -6.97 7.29 -1.16
N LYS A 9 -8.26 7.35 -0.84
CA LYS A 9 -9.25 8.16 -1.55
C LYS A 9 -9.05 9.66 -1.36
N THR A 10 -8.71 10.09 -0.15
CA THR A 10 -8.72 11.53 0.21
C THR A 10 -7.36 12.20 0.12
N MET A 11 -6.28 11.44 0.28
CA MET A 11 -4.94 12.01 0.39
C MET A 11 -4.02 11.47 -0.69
N LEU A 12 -3.88 10.15 -0.82
CA LEU A 12 -2.85 9.57 -1.69
C LEU A 12 -3.22 9.70 -3.18
N ILE A 13 -4.34 9.12 -3.61
CA ILE A 13 -4.75 9.11 -5.02
C ILE A 13 -4.85 10.54 -5.61
N PRO A 14 -5.43 11.54 -4.91
CA PRO A 14 -5.49 12.91 -5.42
C PRO A 14 -4.12 13.58 -5.62
N ALA A 15 -3.07 13.09 -4.96
CA ALA A 15 -1.72 13.61 -5.07
C ALA A 15 -0.90 12.94 -6.20
N LEU A 16 -1.45 11.91 -6.86
CA LEU A 16 -0.76 11.15 -7.89
C LEU A 16 -1.17 11.57 -9.30
N SER A 17 -0.25 11.39 -10.24
CA SER A 17 -0.49 11.44 -11.67
C SER A 17 -0.88 10.05 -12.21
N LYS A 18 -1.51 10.00 -13.38
CA LYS A 18 -1.90 8.72 -14.03
C LYS A 18 -0.71 7.82 -14.39
N THR A 19 0.51 8.36 -14.41
CA THR A 19 1.74 7.61 -14.69
C THR A 19 2.39 7.03 -13.46
N ASP A 20 1.93 7.42 -12.27
CA ASP A 20 2.44 6.89 -11.02
C ASP A 20 1.88 5.49 -10.73
N ILE A 21 2.62 4.74 -9.92
CA ILE A 21 2.25 3.37 -9.50
C ILE A 21 2.28 3.30 -7.98
N ILE A 22 1.18 2.82 -7.39
CA ILE A 22 1.13 2.48 -5.97
C ILE A 22 1.73 1.08 -5.79
N VAL A 23 2.79 0.96 -5.00
CA VAL A 23 3.39 -0.33 -4.64
C VAL A 23 2.93 -0.71 -3.23
N MET A 24 2.20 -1.81 -3.10
CA MET A 24 1.67 -2.34 -1.84
C MET A 24 2.45 -3.58 -1.39
N ASP A 25 2.74 -3.68 -0.09
CA ASP A 25 3.22 -4.94 0.48
C ASP A 25 2.03 -5.90 0.78
N ASN A 26 2.33 -7.08 1.32
CA ASN A 26 1.34 -8.12 1.60
C ASN A 26 0.59 -7.92 2.93
N MET A 27 0.56 -6.71 3.50
CA MET A 27 -0.24 -6.44 4.69
C MET A 27 -1.73 -6.71 4.44
N ARG A 28 -2.40 -7.36 5.39
CA ARG A 28 -3.85 -7.70 5.30
C ARG A 28 -4.73 -6.49 4.97
N SER A 29 -4.36 -5.29 5.41
CA SER A 29 -5.06 -4.06 5.10
C SER A 29 -5.06 -3.72 3.61
N HIS A 30 -3.98 -3.99 2.88
CA HIS A 30 -3.88 -3.72 1.45
C HIS A 30 -4.74 -4.65 0.60
N HIS A 31 -5.05 -5.85 1.11
CA HIS A 31 -5.91 -6.83 0.45
C HIS A 31 -7.40 -6.73 0.86
N ALA A 32 -7.77 -5.68 1.60
CA ALA A 32 -9.16 -5.47 1.97
C ALA A 32 -10.03 -5.24 0.73
N LYS A 33 -11.24 -5.81 0.69
CA LYS A 33 -12.18 -5.61 -0.44
C LYS A 33 -12.43 -4.12 -0.74
N ILE A 34 -12.58 -3.30 0.31
CA ILE A 34 -12.81 -1.87 0.17
C ILE A 34 -11.61 -1.13 -0.44
N VAL A 35 -10.39 -1.60 -0.17
CA VAL A 35 -9.17 -1.03 -0.75
C VAL A 35 -9.10 -1.36 -2.23
N LYS A 36 -9.36 -2.62 -2.58
CA LYS A 36 -9.41 -3.03 -3.98
C LYS A 36 -10.48 -2.25 -4.76
N GLN A 37 -11.65 -2.05 -4.19
CA GLN A 37 -12.70 -1.24 -4.82
C GLN A 37 -12.24 0.21 -5.09
N VAL A 38 -11.60 0.86 -4.09
CA VAL A 38 -11.08 2.23 -4.26
C VAL A 38 -10.03 2.30 -5.37
N LEU A 39 -9.16 1.30 -5.49
CA LEU A 39 -8.14 1.24 -6.54
C LEU A 39 -8.74 0.95 -7.91
N ASP A 40 -9.67 -0.01 -8.01
CA ASP A 40 -10.34 -0.37 -9.27
C ASP A 40 -11.22 0.79 -9.81
N GLU A 41 -11.77 1.63 -8.92
CA GLU A 41 -12.51 2.85 -9.28
C GLU A 41 -11.58 4.03 -9.63
N SER A 42 -10.29 3.92 -9.31
CA SER A 42 -9.27 4.93 -9.63
C SER A 42 -8.64 4.66 -11.01
N GLU A 43 -8.17 5.71 -11.68
CA GLU A 43 -7.36 5.56 -12.91
C GLU A 43 -5.85 5.39 -12.58
N ILE A 44 -5.51 4.95 -11.36
CA ILE A 44 -4.12 4.78 -10.89
C ILE A 44 -3.71 3.32 -11.03
N ASN A 45 -2.46 3.10 -11.42
CA ASN A 45 -1.88 1.76 -11.48
C ASN A 45 -1.44 1.30 -10.08
N ASP A 46 -1.71 0.05 -9.72
CA ASP A 46 -1.23 -0.56 -8.47
C ASP A 46 -0.54 -1.90 -8.70
N LEU A 47 0.44 -2.20 -7.84
CA LEU A 47 1.21 -3.45 -7.85
C LEU A 47 1.40 -3.95 -6.41
N TYR A 48 1.24 -5.27 -6.22
CA TYR A 48 1.58 -5.93 -4.97
C TYR A 48 2.98 -6.55 -5.05
N LEU A 49 3.78 -6.38 -4.01
CA LEU A 49 5.07 -7.05 -3.89
C LEU A 49 4.88 -8.57 -3.80
N PRO A 50 5.78 -9.37 -4.40
CA PRO A 50 5.71 -10.83 -4.29
C PRO A 50 5.75 -11.28 -2.82
N PRO A 51 5.04 -12.36 -2.44
CA PRO A 51 5.07 -12.90 -1.10
C PRO A 51 6.51 -13.19 -0.65
N TYR A 52 6.88 -12.70 0.54
CA TYR A 52 8.24 -12.82 1.10
C TYR A 52 9.34 -12.36 0.14
N SER A 53 9.34 -11.05 -0.14
CA SER A 53 10.52 -10.35 -0.67
C SER A 53 11.19 -9.53 0.43
N PRO A 54 11.87 -10.15 1.42
CA PRO A 54 12.53 -9.43 2.52
C PRO A 54 13.56 -8.40 2.03
N ASP A 55 14.14 -8.63 0.85
CA ASP A 55 15.06 -7.69 0.20
C ASP A 55 14.35 -6.46 -0.40
N LEU A 56 13.05 -6.57 -0.72
CA LEU A 56 12.26 -5.53 -1.40
C LEU A 56 11.26 -4.82 -0.48
N ASN A 57 11.12 -5.24 0.79
CA ASN A 57 10.29 -4.53 1.76
C ASN A 57 11.16 -3.63 2.66
N PRO A 58 11.33 -2.33 2.34
CA PRO A 58 12.15 -1.42 3.15
C PRO A 58 11.66 -1.25 4.60
N ILE A 59 10.41 -1.62 4.92
CA ILE A 59 9.86 -1.60 6.29
C ILE A 59 10.49 -2.68 7.18
N GLU A 60 10.95 -3.81 6.64
CA GLU A 60 11.56 -4.87 7.46
C GLU A 60 12.89 -4.40 8.09
N LYS A 61 13.65 -3.54 7.40
CA LYS A 61 14.85 -2.92 7.96
C LYS A 61 14.54 -1.95 9.10
N TRP A 62 13.39 -1.30 9.07
CA TRP A 62 12.96 -0.39 10.15
C TRP A 62 12.40 -1.15 11.35
N GLY A 63 11.57 -2.19 11.12
CA GLY A 63 10.95 -2.97 12.19
C GLY A 63 11.92 -3.83 13.03
N GLN A 64 13.09 -4.21 12.49
CA GLN A 64 14.11 -4.90 13.28
C GLN A 64 14.73 -4.01 14.37
N ASN A 65 14.84 -2.70 14.13
CA ASN A 65 15.41 -1.74 15.08
C ASN A 65 14.42 -1.31 16.18
N SER A 66 13.12 -1.56 16.01
CA SER A 66 12.08 -1.24 17.00
C SER A 66 11.85 -2.34 18.04
N LYS A 67 12.63 -3.43 18.03
CA LYS A 67 12.54 -4.51 19.04
C LYS A 67 13.37 -4.26 20.30
N HIS A 68 14.04 -3.11 20.40
CA HIS A 68 14.91 -2.72 21.52
C HIS A 68 14.55 -1.37 22.14
N ILE A 69 13.29 -0.96 22.04
CA ILE A 69 12.74 0.19 22.79
C ILE A 69 11.49 -0.25 23.55
#